data_AF-A0A6L9AAM2-F1
#
_entry.id   AF-A0A6L9AAM2-F1
#
_cell.length_a   1.000
_cell.length_b   1.000
_cell.length_c   1.000
_cell.angle_alpha   90.00
_cell.angle_beta   90.00
_cell.angle_gamma   90.00
#
_symmetry.space_group_name_H-M   'P 1'
#
loop_
_entity.id
_entity.type
_entity.pdbx_description
1 polymer ?
#
loop_
_entity_poly.entity_id
_entity_poly.type
_entity_poly.pdbx_seq_one_letter_code
_entity_poly.pdbx_strand_id
1 'polypeptide(L)' 'DDYSYDLLRQRGISPAGLATSFEKLAKLEGGRQSSMFDDHPASAERAQHIRDRMSADGIK' A
#
# COMPACT_ATOMS: atom_id res chain seq x y z
N ASP A 1 -5.55 1.40 4.26
CA ASP A 1 -4.58 2.02 3.33
C ASP A 1 -5.06 3.35 2.83
N ASP A 2 -6.32 3.44 2.40
CA ASP A 2 -6.92 4.69 1.89
C ASP A 2 -6.90 5.87 2.85
N TYR A 3 -7.30 5.64 4.11
CA TYR A 3 -7.24 6.70 5.11
C TYR A 3 -5.82 7.27 5.26
N SER A 4 -4.81 6.39 5.31
CA SER A 4 -3.41 6.82 5.40
C SER A 4 -2.98 7.56 4.13
N TYR A 5 -3.40 7.10 2.95
CA TYR A 5 -3.15 7.77 1.68
C TYR A 5 -3.71 9.20 1.69
N ASP A 6 -4.99 9.36 2.02
CA ASP A 6 -5.68 10.65 2.02
C ASP A 6 -5.06 11.59 3.05
N LEU A 7 -4.74 11.08 4.25
CA LEU A 7 -4.08 11.85 5.29
C LEU A 7 -2.69 12.35 4.87
N LEU A 8 -1.89 11.51 4.22
CA LEU A 8 -0.58 11.91 3.69
C LEU A 8 -0.74 13.01 2.64
N ARG A 9 -1.69 12.85 1.71
CA ARG A 9 -2.00 13.87 0.70
C ARG A 9 -2.46 15.19 1.31
N GLN A 10 -3.36 15.15 2.29
CA GLN A 10 -3.82 16.36 3.00
C GLN A 10 -2.67 17.11 3.68
N ARG A 11 -1.63 16.41 4.12
CA ARG A 11 -0.44 16.99 4.74
C ARG A 11 0.67 17.35 3.75
N GLY A 12 0.45 17.19 2.43
CA GLY A 12 1.46 17.45 1.41
C GLY A 12 2.61 16.44 1.41
N ILE A 13 2.42 15.27 2.02
CA ILE A 13 3.42 14.20 2.09
C ILE A 13 3.15 13.20 0.96
N SER A 14 4.20 12.74 0.29
CA SER A 14 4.05 11.78 -0.80
C SER A 14 3.57 10.41 -0.29
N PRO A 15 2.48 9.85 -0.88
CA PRO A 15 2.02 8.51 -0.55
C PRO A 15 2.93 7.39 -1.10
N ALA A 16 3.94 7.71 -1.92
CA ALA A 16 4.88 6.73 -2.45
C ALA A 16 5.61 5.94 -1.34
N GLY A 17 5.86 6.58 -0.19
CA GLY A 17 6.46 5.93 0.98
C GLY A 17 5.56 4.85 1.58
N LEU A 18 4.24 5.03 1.51
CA LEU A 18 3.27 4.04 1.98
C LEU A 18 3.29 2.78 1.09
N ALA A 19 3.24 2.95 -0.23
CA ALA A 19 3.37 1.84 -1.19
C ALA A 19 4.69 1.08 -1.01
N THR A 20 5.80 1.82 -0.93
CA THR A 20 7.15 1.24 -0.74
C THR A 20 7.25 0.45 0.57
N SER A 21 6.57 0.89 1.62
CA SER A 21 6.55 0.17 2.90
C SER A 21 5.84 -1.18 2.79
N PHE A 22 4.72 -1.23 2.06
CA PHE A 22 4.03 -2.49 1.77
C PHE A 22 4.83 -3.42 0.87
N GLU A 23 5.53 -2.89 -0.14
CA GLU A 23 6.44 -3.70 -0.98
C GLU A 23 7.56 -4.34 -0.15
N LYS A 24 8.12 -3.60 0.82
CA LYS A 24 9.13 -4.12 1.74
C LYS A 24 8.56 -5.20 2.64
N LEU A 25 7.37 -4.99 3.19
CA LEU A 25 6.68 -5.99 4.02
C LEU A 25 6.39 -7.27 3.21
N ALA A 26 5.86 -7.14 1.99
CA ALA A 26 5.60 -8.28 1.11
C ALA A 26 6.87 -9.11 0.83
N LYS A 27 8.02 -8.46 0.66
CA LYS A 27 9.32 -9.12 0.50
C LYS A 27 9.75 -9.87 1.77
N LEU A 28 9.55 -9.27 2.95
CA LEU A 28 9.88 -9.88 4.25
C LEU A 28 8.95 -11.04 4.61
N GLU A 29 7.68 -10.96 4.22
CA GLU A 29 6.70 -12.04 4.36
C GLU A 29 7.05 -13.25 3.48
N GLY A 30 7.99 -13.10 2.54
CA GLY A 30 8.50 -14.20 1.71
C GLY A 30 7.43 -14.81 0.81
N GLY A 31 6.40 -14.03 0.45
CA GLY A 31 5.24 -14.55 -0.27
C GLY A 31 4.32 -15.41 0.59
N ARG A 32 4.39 -15.33 1.94
CA ARG A 32 3.29 -15.78 2.80
C ARG A 32 2.06 -15.00 2.37
N GLN A 33 1.19 -15.68 1.63
CA GLN A 33 -0.15 -15.20 1.36
C GLN A 33 -0.84 -15.11 2.71
N SER A 34 -1.60 -14.04 2.93
CA SER A 34 -2.57 -13.94 4.01
C SER A 34 -3.25 -15.30 4.16
N SER A 35 -3.28 -15.85 5.36
CA SER A 35 -3.98 -17.11 5.60
C SER A 35 -5.42 -16.97 5.12
N MET A 36 -6.10 -18.05 4.69
CA MET A 36 -7.55 -17.96 4.43
C MET A 36 -8.37 -17.52 5.67
N PHE A 37 -7.73 -17.42 6.83
CA PHE A 37 -8.26 -16.88 8.08
C PHE A 37 -7.76 -15.46 8.44
N ASP A 38 -6.94 -14.83 7.59
CA ASP A 38 -6.57 -13.42 7.75
C ASP A 38 -7.63 -12.54 7.07
N ASP A 39 -8.31 -11.70 7.86
CA ASP A 39 -9.24 -10.69 7.35
C ASP A 39 -8.51 -9.53 6.62
N HIS A 40 -7.17 -9.55 6.62
CA HIS A 40 -6.36 -8.47 6.07
C HIS A 40 -5.72 -8.85 4.73
N PRO A 41 -5.86 -8.01 3.68
CA PRO A 41 -5.27 -8.27 2.37
C PRO A 41 -3.75 -8.34 2.44
N ALA A 42 -3.15 -9.09 1.52
CA ALA A 42 -1.71 -9.31 1.50
C ALA A 42 -0.98 -7.99 1.24
N SER A 43 0.23 -7.83 1.81
CA SER A 43 1.04 -6.61 1.64
C SER A 43 1.28 -6.27 0.16
N ALA A 44 1.40 -7.26 -0.73
CA ALA A 44 1.55 -7.04 -2.16
C ALA A 44 0.31 -6.37 -2.80
N GLU A 45 -0.89 -6.83 -2.45
CA GLU A 45 -2.15 -6.25 -2.95
C GLU A 45 -2.33 -4.82 -2.42
N ARG A 46 -1.97 -4.59 -1.15
CA ARG A 46 -2.00 -3.27 -0.52
C ARG A 46 -1.04 -2.29 -1.21
N ALA A 47 0.16 -2.75 -1.56
CA ALA A 47 1.11 -1.95 -2.34
C ALA A 47 0.52 -1.56 -3.70
N GLN A 48 -0.03 -2.54 -4.41
CA GLN A 48 -0.63 -2.32 -5.74
C GLN A 48 -1.80 -1.34 -5.66
N HIS A 49 -2.69 -1.49 -4.68
CA HIS A 49 -3.81 -0.58 -4.48
C HIS A 49 -3.33 0.88 -4.32
N ILE A 50 -2.30 1.13 -3.50
CA ILE A 50 -1.75 2.49 -3.37
C ILE A 50 -1.16 3.00 -4.69
N ARG A 51 -0.45 2.16 -5.46
CA ARG A 51 0.11 2.53 -6.77
C ARG A 51 -0.99 2.90 -7.76
N ASP A 52 -2.07 2.13 -7.80
CA ASP A 52 -3.21 2.37 -8.68
C ASP A 52 -3.89 3.70 -8.35
N ARG A 53 -4.10 3.98 -7.05
CA ARG A 53 -4.61 5.28 -6.58
C ARG A 53 -3.68 6.42 -6.96
N MET A 54 -2.37 6.29 -6.73
CA MET A 54 -1.39 7.28 -7.17
C MET A 54 -1.49 7.56 -8.67
N SER A 55 -1.61 6.52 -9.49
CA SER A 55 -1.76 6.66 -10.94
C SER A 55 -3.06 7.35 -11.33
N ALA A 56 -4.18 6.98 -10.71
CA ALA A 56 -5.49 7.61 -10.94
C ALA A 56 -5.49 9.10 -10.56
N ASP A 57 -4.75 9.44 -9.52
CA ASP A 57 -4.60 10.79 -8.99
C ASP A 57 -3.49 11.62 -9.69
N GLY A 58 -2.78 11.04 -10.66
CA GLY A 58 -1.70 11.70 -11.40
C GLY A 58 -0.41 11.95 -10.60
N ILE A 59 -0.19 11.20 -9.51
CA ILE A 59 1.02 11.27 -8.69
C ILE A 59 2.05 10.26 -9.22
N LYS A 60 3.26 10.73 -9.52
CA LYS A 60 4.39 9.90 -9.95
C LYS A 60 5.32 9.56 -8.79
#